data_AF-A0A0S2ZLY8-F1
#
_entry.id   AF-A0A0S2ZLY8-F1
#
_cell.length_a   1.000
_cell.length_b   1.000
_cell.length_c   1.000
_cell.angle_alpha   90.00
_cell.angle_beta   90.00
_cell.angle_gamma   90.00
#
_symmetry.space_group_name_H-M   'P 1'
#
loop_
_entity.id
_entity.type
_entity.pdbx_description
1 polymer ?
#
loop_
_entity_poly.entity_id
_entity_poly.type
_entity_poly.pdbx_seq_one_letter_code
_entity_poly.pdbx_strand_id
1 'polypeptide(L)'
;MKSKIIKILLFLFIGLECLAITNREKIEKDLKRLNIDNASTIAQTILMNEKMGVEGLSGEEMKVYLKDLKKLADENPKNFYLSFPIARYYLEFENDIEEVKKNRKYFDNYIDNVFQDEEKYVLNISYYEKIGDREKAKKYYDEFIKKYANKWTGKIILAGYETNQEKAKKYVKEGLELLKRDIKNGNKDEVTDEEFFAIQNVYDNIMIQEILEKNQYQKVIDYYLDNMANKDYYTQGVLIKYSNRLAAQLYFVIEINQKYLNKNKENIKKIRSSKVYKELERIGKIINTSTTKM
;
A
#
# COMPACT_ATOMS: atom_id res chain seq x y z
N MET A 1 -5.04 -13.38 21.08
CA MET A 1 -5.56 -13.38 19.68
C MET A 1 -6.26 -12.07 19.33
N LYS A 2 -5.55 -10.92 19.35
CA LYS A 2 -6.09 -9.60 18.94
C LYS A 2 -5.11 -8.77 18.09
N SER A 3 -3.98 -9.35 17.66
CA SER A 3 -2.94 -8.64 16.87
C SER A 3 -3.04 -8.89 15.36
N LYS A 4 -4.09 -9.57 14.87
CA LYS A 4 -4.19 -9.95 13.45
C LYS A 4 -4.60 -8.79 12.53
N ILE A 5 -5.35 -7.81 13.03
CA ILE A 5 -5.91 -6.73 12.19
C ILE A 5 -4.85 -5.69 11.80
N ILE A 6 -3.88 -5.42 12.69
CA ILE A 6 -2.81 -4.43 12.44
C ILE A 6 -1.73 -4.99 11.52
N LYS A 7 -1.48 -6.31 11.52
CA LYS A 7 -0.45 -6.95 10.70
C LYS A 7 -0.76 -6.98 9.19
N ILE A 8 -2.02 -6.89 8.78
CA ILE A 8 -2.42 -7.08 7.36
C ILE A 8 -2.46 -5.76 6.59
N LEU A 9 -2.63 -4.62 7.27
CA LEU A 9 -2.81 -3.32 6.61
C LEU A 9 -1.51 -2.56 6.32
N LEU A 10 -0.36 -3.06 6.78
CA LEU A 10 0.90 -2.31 6.76
C LEU A 10 1.98 -2.87 5.83
N PHE A 11 1.69 -3.97 5.12
CA PHE A 11 2.66 -4.69 4.29
C PHE A 11 2.62 -4.39 2.80
N LEU A 12 1.85 -3.39 2.37
CA LEU A 12 1.84 -3.02 0.98
C LEU A 12 1.90 -1.51 0.80
N PHE A 13 2.72 -1.10 -0.16
CA PHE A 13 2.70 0.20 -0.82
C PHE A 13 3.53 1.28 -0.13
N ILE A 14 4.84 1.30 -0.42
CA ILE A 14 5.60 2.53 -0.21
C ILE A 14 6.63 2.94 -1.28
N GLY A 15 6.57 4.22 -1.62
CA GLY A 15 7.26 5.04 -2.60
C GLY A 15 6.32 6.20 -3.00
N LEU A 16 6.82 7.42 -3.02
CA LEU A 16 6.07 8.63 -2.68
C LEU A 16 6.26 9.78 -3.65
N GLU A 17 5.40 10.75 -3.86
CA GLU A 17 5.75 12.14 -4.26
C GLU A 17 4.98 12.74 -5.40
N CYS A 18 4.54 13.95 -5.12
CA CYS A 18 3.88 14.83 -6.04
C CYS A 18 4.84 15.39 -7.10
N LEU A 19 4.43 15.07 -8.33
CA LEU A 19 5.06 15.29 -9.63
C LEU A 19 6.31 14.44 -9.87
N ALA A 20 6.09 13.26 -10.47
CA ALA A 20 6.90 12.63 -11.54
C ALA A 20 7.27 11.14 -11.32
N ILE A 21 6.28 10.24 -11.32
CA ILE A 21 6.15 9.04 -12.18
C ILE A 21 5.07 8.11 -11.60
N THR A 22 4.19 7.58 -12.46
CA THR A 22 3.20 6.55 -12.12
C THR A 22 3.90 5.24 -11.73
N ASN A 23 3.19 4.36 -11.04
CA ASN A 23 3.70 3.01 -10.75
C ASN A 23 4.10 2.24 -12.04
N ARG A 24 3.49 2.57 -13.19
CA ARG A 24 3.86 2.01 -14.50
C ARG A 24 5.24 2.48 -14.94
N GLU A 25 5.46 3.80 -14.91
CA GLU A 25 6.73 4.42 -15.28
C GLU A 25 7.87 3.98 -14.35
N LYS A 26 7.59 3.79 -13.05
CA LYS A 26 8.55 3.22 -12.08
C LYS A 26 8.94 1.79 -12.45
N ILE A 27 7.97 0.91 -12.73
CA ILE A 27 8.24 -0.47 -13.20
C ILE A 27 9.12 -0.44 -14.45
N GLU A 28 8.77 0.38 -15.44
CA GLU A 28 9.55 0.47 -16.67
C GLU A 28 10.99 0.94 -16.42
N LYS A 29 11.18 2.02 -15.63
CA LYS A 29 12.50 2.55 -15.24
C LYS A 29 13.34 1.50 -14.51
N ASP A 30 12.74 0.79 -13.57
CA ASP A 30 13.40 -0.23 -12.76
C ASP A 30 13.80 -1.45 -13.60
N LEU A 31 12.92 -1.93 -14.47
CA LEU A 31 13.21 -3.04 -15.37
C LEU A 31 14.35 -2.71 -16.33
N LYS A 32 14.34 -1.50 -16.91
CA LYS A 32 15.45 -1.01 -17.75
C LYS A 32 16.78 -0.96 -16.98
N ARG A 33 16.76 -0.51 -15.72
CA ARG A 33 17.95 -0.52 -14.84
C ARG A 33 18.48 -1.93 -14.57
N LEU A 34 17.62 -2.95 -14.63
CA LEU A 34 17.99 -4.36 -14.53
C LEU A 34 18.44 -4.99 -15.87
N ASN A 35 18.50 -4.18 -16.95
CA ASN A 35 18.73 -4.62 -18.34
C ASN A 35 17.60 -5.52 -18.88
N ILE A 36 16.35 -5.20 -18.51
CA ILE A 36 15.14 -5.87 -19.00
C ILE A 36 14.39 -4.86 -19.88
N ASP A 37 14.77 -4.80 -21.15
CA ASP A 37 14.26 -3.81 -22.12
C ASP A 37 13.20 -4.38 -23.07
N ASN A 38 12.87 -5.67 -22.93
CA ASN A 38 11.86 -6.31 -23.77
C ASN A 38 10.46 -5.74 -23.46
N ALA A 39 9.86 -5.07 -24.45
CA ALA A 39 8.57 -4.42 -24.31
C ALA A 39 7.43 -5.38 -23.87
N SER A 40 7.45 -6.64 -24.32
CA SER A 40 6.47 -7.65 -23.92
C SER A 40 6.62 -8.01 -22.43
N THR A 41 7.86 -8.23 -21.97
CA THR A 41 8.14 -8.49 -20.55
C THR A 41 7.71 -7.33 -19.66
N ILE A 42 8.02 -6.08 -20.06
CA ILE A 42 7.62 -4.88 -19.33
C ILE A 42 6.10 -4.78 -19.25
N ALA A 43 5.40 -4.92 -20.38
CA ALA A 43 3.94 -4.84 -20.43
C ALA A 43 3.26 -5.93 -19.59
N GLN A 44 3.77 -7.17 -19.64
CA GLN A 44 3.25 -8.28 -18.82
C GLN A 44 3.49 -8.03 -17.32
N THR A 45 4.64 -7.48 -16.95
CA THR A 45 4.96 -7.14 -15.55
C THR A 45 4.02 -6.07 -15.02
N ILE A 46 3.78 -5.01 -15.81
CA ILE A 46 2.82 -3.94 -15.47
C ILE A 46 1.41 -4.51 -15.30
N LEU A 47 0.94 -5.31 -16.27
CA LEU A 47 -0.39 -5.92 -16.22
C LEU A 47 -0.55 -6.81 -14.98
N MET A 48 0.48 -7.58 -14.63
CA MET A 48 0.45 -8.46 -13.48
C MET A 48 0.42 -7.70 -12.16
N ASN A 49 1.24 -6.65 -12.04
CA ASN A 49 1.24 -5.74 -10.90
C ASN A 49 -0.12 -5.06 -10.70
N GLU A 50 -0.78 -4.66 -11.79
CA GLU A 50 -2.14 -4.10 -11.75
C GLU A 50 -3.19 -5.12 -11.31
N LYS A 51 -3.13 -6.34 -11.84
CA LYS A 51 -4.04 -7.43 -11.47
C LYS A 51 -3.94 -7.80 -9.99
N MET A 52 -2.74 -7.75 -9.42
CA MET A 52 -2.53 -8.05 -8.01
C MET A 52 -3.14 -7.00 -7.09
N GLY A 53 -3.33 -5.77 -7.59
CA GLY A 53 -4.13 -4.73 -6.96
C GLY A 53 -3.68 -4.31 -5.55
N VAL A 54 -4.40 -3.35 -4.98
CA VAL A 54 -4.16 -2.87 -3.60
C VAL A 54 -4.73 -3.81 -2.55
N GLU A 55 -5.89 -4.38 -2.86
CA GLU A 55 -6.62 -5.26 -1.96
C GLU A 55 -5.94 -6.63 -1.82
N GLY A 56 -4.97 -6.92 -2.70
CA GLY A 56 -4.32 -8.21 -2.82
C GLY A 56 -5.27 -9.26 -3.37
N LEU A 57 -4.71 -10.29 -4.00
CA LEU A 57 -5.47 -11.50 -4.29
C LEU A 57 -5.54 -12.35 -3.02
N SER A 58 -6.66 -13.03 -2.80
CA SER A 58 -6.73 -14.12 -1.83
C SER A 58 -5.75 -15.23 -2.19
N GLY A 59 -5.41 -16.10 -1.24
CA GLY A 59 -4.53 -17.24 -1.51
C GLY A 59 -5.02 -18.12 -2.66
N GLU A 60 -6.34 -18.32 -2.79
CA GLU A 60 -6.91 -19.10 -3.90
C GLU A 60 -6.81 -18.38 -5.24
N GLU A 61 -7.15 -17.08 -5.29
CA GLU A 61 -6.99 -16.28 -6.51
C GLU A 61 -5.53 -16.21 -6.95
N MET A 62 -4.61 -16.03 -6.00
CA MET A 62 -3.18 -15.98 -6.27
C MET A 62 -2.64 -17.32 -6.78
N LYS A 63 -3.16 -18.44 -6.27
CA LYS A 63 -2.79 -19.79 -6.70
C LYS A 63 -3.13 -20.03 -8.17
N VAL A 64 -4.21 -19.45 -8.69
CA VAL A 64 -4.58 -19.51 -10.12
C VAL A 64 -3.47 -18.94 -11.00
N TYR A 65 -2.86 -17.82 -10.58
CA TYR A 65 -1.80 -17.15 -11.34
C TYR A 65 -0.39 -17.68 -11.05
N LEU A 66 -0.21 -18.43 -9.96
CA LEU A 66 1.11 -18.82 -9.45
C LEU A 66 1.95 -19.58 -10.49
N LYS A 67 1.33 -20.48 -11.27
CA LYS A 67 2.04 -21.24 -12.30
C LYS A 67 2.62 -20.33 -13.38
N ASP A 68 1.83 -19.39 -13.89
CA ASP A 68 2.24 -18.46 -14.94
C ASP A 68 3.25 -17.45 -14.40
N LEU A 69 3.04 -16.96 -13.17
CA LEU A 69 3.99 -16.10 -12.47
C LEU A 69 5.36 -16.74 -12.34
N LYS A 70 5.42 -17.99 -11.88
CA LYS A 70 6.67 -18.74 -11.75
C LYS A 70 7.38 -18.90 -13.08
N LYS A 71 6.64 -19.22 -14.15
CA LYS A 71 7.21 -19.32 -15.49
C LYS A 71 7.84 -17.99 -15.92
N LEU A 72 7.10 -16.88 -15.80
CA LEU A 72 7.60 -15.56 -16.18
C LEU A 72 8.80 -15.12 -15.33
N ALA A 73 8.78 -15.41 -14.03
CA ALA A 73 9.88 -15.12 -13.12
C ALA A 73 11.11 -15.98 -13.40
N ASP A 74 10.94 -17.25 -13.77
CA ASP A 74 12.03 -18.15 -14.13
C ASP A 74 12.68 -17.74 -15.46
N GLU A 75 11.90 -17.21 -16.42
CA GLU A 75 12.40 -16.62 -17.66
C GLU A 75 13.09 -15.25 -17.44
N ASN A 76 12.74 -14.54 -16.36
CA ASN A 76 13.24 -13.19 -16.05
C ASN A 76 13.67 -13.08 -14.56
N PRO A 77 14.70 -13.81 -14.12
CA PRO A 77 15.02 -13.96 -12.69
C PRO A 77 15.39 -12.66 -11.97
N LYS A 78 15.87 -11.65 -12.70
CA LYS A 78 16.16 -10.31 -12.15
C LYS A 78 14.91 -9.47 -11.91
N ASN A 79 13.78 -9.81 -12.55
CA ASN A 79 12.54 -9.05 -12.47
C ASN A 79 11.90 -9.22 -11.09
N PHE A 80 12.30 -8.35 -10.15
CA PHE A 80 11.84 -8.47 -8.77
C PHE A 80 10.32 -8.26 -8.65
N TYR A 81 9.68 -7.52 -9.57
CA TYR A 81 8.22 -7.35 -9.61
C TYR A 81 7.45 -8.67 -9.87
N LEU A 82 8.07 -9.65 -10.51
CA LEU A 82 7.47 -10.99 -10.69
C LEU A 82 7.78 -11.92 -9.51
N SER A 83 8.98 -11.80 -8.93
CA SER A 83 9.39 -12.62 -7.80
C SER A 83 8.69 -12.26 -6.49
N PHE A 84 8.42 -10.98 -6.25
CA PHE A 84 7.81 -10.49 -5.00
C PHE A 84 6.44 -11.12 -4.73
N PRO A 85 5.48 -11.13 -5.68
CA PRO A 85 4.21 -11.80 -5.48
C PRO A 85 4.37 -13.29 -5.17
N ILE A 86 5.30 -13.99 -5.83
CA ILE A 86 5.53 -15.40 -5.56
C ILE A 86 6.04 -15.60 -4.13
N ALA A 87 7.02 -14.79 -3.70
CA ALA A 87 7.52 -14.80 -2.33
C ALA A 87 6.40 -14.52 -1.31
N ARG A 88 5.57 -13.51 -1.59
CA ARG A 88 4.39 -13.16 -0.78
C ARG A 88 3.42 -14.33 -0.64
N TYR A 89 3.11 -15.04 -1.73
CA TYR A 89 2.25 -16.22 -1.69
C TYR A 89 2.75 -17.26 -0.69
N TYR A 90 4.03 -17.58 -0.75
CA TYR A 90 4.65 -18.56 0.13
C TYR A 90 4.73 -18.11 1.60
N LEU A 91 4.86 -16.81 1.85
CA LEU A 91 4.82 -16.27 3.21
C LEU A 91 3.41 -16.30 3.80
N GLU A 92 2.43 -15.80 3.05
CA GLU A 92 1.09 -15.52 3.57
C GLU A 92 0.15 -16.72 3.50
N PHE A 93 0.22 -17.54 2.45
CA PHE A 93 -0.81 -18.51 2.13
C PHE A 93 -0.35 -19.97 2.16
N GLU A 94 0.91 -20.26 1.82
CA GLU A 94 1.44 -21.63 1.90
C GLU A 94 1.69 -22.03 3.36
N ASN A 95 1.16 -23.17 3.79
CA ASN A 95 1.36 -23.69 5.14
C ASN A 95 2.44 -24.77 5.22
N ASP A 96 2.74 -25.45 4.11
CA ASP A 96 3.81 -26.42 4.04
C ASP A 96 5.17 -25.71 4.01
N ILE A 97 5.89 -25.80 5.13
CA ILE A 97 7.21 -25.18 5.32
C ILE A 97 8.26 -25.77 4.36
N GLU A 98 8.14 -27.03 3.96
CA GLU A 98 9.07 -27.62 3.01
C GLU A 98 8.83 -27.07 1.59
N GLU A 99 7.58 -26.81 1.21
CA GLU A 99 7.29 -26.09 -0.03
C GLU A 99 7.77 -24.63 0.03
N VAL A 100 7.65 -23.94 1.17
CA VAL A 100 8.24 -22.60 1.36
C VAL A 100 9.76 -22.63 1.15
N LYS A 101 10.46 -23.58 1.76
CA LYS A 101 11.91 -23.74 1.62
C LYS A 101 12.31 -24.08 0.18
N LYS A 102 11.60 -24.99 -0.48
CA LYS A 102 11.84 -25.37 -1.88
C LYS A 102 11.70 -24.20 -2.86
N ASN A 103 10.85 -23.23 -2.52
CA ASN A 103 10.62 -22.04 -3.34
C ASN A 103 11.45 -20.82 -2.90
N ARG A 104 12.48 -21.02 -2.05
CA ARG A 104 13.42 -19.99 -1.58
C ARG A 104 14.01 -19.14 -2.71
N LYS A 105 14.23 -19.72 -3.90
CA LYS A 105 14.78 -19.00 -5.06
C LYS A 105 14.02 -17.71 -5.41
N TYR A 106 12.70 -17.66 -5.21
CA TYR A 106 11.92 -16.45 -5.53
C TYR A 106 12.12 -15.34 -4.48
N PHE A 107 12.47 -15.70 -3.25
CA PHE A 107 12.86 -14.76 -2.21
C PHE A 107 14.23 -14.17 -2.52
N ASP A 108 15.19 -15.02 -2.88
CA ASP A 108 16.54 -14.59 -3.22
C ASP A 108 16.55 -13.72 -4.48
N ASN A 109 15.80 -14.10 -5.53
CA ASN A 109 15.61 -13.28 -6.72
C ASN A 109 15.08 -11.88 -6.39
N TYR A 110 14.16 -11.75 -5.43
CA TYR A 110 13.70 -10.44 -4.99
C TYR A 110 14.79 -9.66 -4.25
N ILE A 111 15.40 -10.29 -3.24
CA ILE A 111 16.41 -9.68 -2.36
C ILE A 111 17.63 -9.19 -3.16
N ASP A 112 18.07 -9.97 -4.14
CA ASP A 112 19.28 -9.68 -4.91
C ASP A 112 19.07 -8.53 -5.91
N ASN A 113 17.83 -8.21 -6.28
CA ASN A 113 17.52 -7.27 -7.35
C ASN A 113 16.72 -6.04 -6.92
N VAL A 114 16.06 -6.05 -5.75
CA VAL A 114 15.32 -4.89 -5.26
C VAL A 114 16.24 -3.70 -4.96
N PHE A 115 15.84 -2.50 -5.39
CA PHE A 115 16.64 -1.28 -5.19
C PHE A 115 16.51 -0.71 -3.78
N GLN A 116 15.36 -0.90 -3.14
CA GLN A 116 15.09 -0.52 -1.76
C GLN A 116 15.79 -1.52 -0.82
N ASP A 117 16.95 -1.12 -0.29
CA ASP A 117 17.78 -2.04 0.50
C ASP A 117 17.08 -2.50 1.80
N GLU A 118 16.21 -1.67 2.38
CA GLU A 118 15.37 -2.03 3.53
C GLU A 118 14.42 -3.21 3.27
N GLU A 119 13.87 -3.33 2.06
CA GLU A 119 12.95 -4.43 1.68
C GLU A 119 13.62 -5.79 1.83
N LYS A 120 14.95 -5.85 1.59
CA LYS A 120 15.75 -7.07 1.76
C LYS A 120 15.72 -7.57 3.20
N TYR A 121 15.78 -6.66 4.17
CA TYR A 121 15.72 -7.04 5.57
C TYR A 121 14.32 -7.50 5.93
N VAL A 122 13.29 -6.76 5.50
CA VAL A 122 11.88 -7.09 5.77
C VAL A 122 11.51 -8.47 5.22
N LEU A 123 11.91 -8.79 3.99
CA LEU A 123 11.63 -10.09 3.40
C LEU A 123 12.40 -11.22 4.09
N ASN A 124 13.67 -11.00 4.47
CA ASN A 124 14.43 -11.98 5.23
C ASN A 124 13.83 -12.22 6.62
N ILE A 125 13.43 -11.18 7.35
CA ILE A 125 12.73 -11.31 8.65
C ILE A 125 11.50 -12.21 8.47
N SER A 126 10.64 -11.87 7.51
CA SER A 126 9.40 -12.62 7.23
C SER A 126 9.67 -14.08 6.88
N TYR A 127 10.67 -14.35 6.03
CA TYR A 127 11.04 -15.71 5.65
C TYR A 127 11.55 -16.52 6.84
N TYR A 128 12.49 -15.98 7.61
CA TYR A 128 13.06 -16.71 8.74
C TYR A 128 12.04 -16.91 9.88
N GLU A 129 11.15 -15.95 10.11
CA GLU A 129 9.99 -16.16 10.98
C GLU A 129 9.10 -17.31 10.47
N LYS A 130 8.79 -17.33 9.17
CA LYS A 130 7.93 -18.35 8.54
C LYS A 130 8.49 -19.76 8.73
N ILE A 131 9.80 -19.96 8.54
CA ILE A 131 10.44 -21.27 8.69
C ILE A 131 10.86 -21.61 10.12
N GLY A 132 10.61 -20.72 11.09
CA GLY A 132 10.89 -20.94 12.52
C GLY A 132 12.31 -20.60 12.99
N ASP A 133 13.16 -20.02 12.13
CA ASP A 133 14.53 -19.60 12.47
C ASP A 133 14.53 -18.21 13.13
N ARG A 134 14.14 -18.19 14.41
CA ARG A 134 13.98 -16.93 15.17
C ARG A 134 15.29 -16.16 15.38
N GLU A 135 16.42 -16.86 15.46
CA GLU A 135 17.72 -16.22 15.66
C GLU A 135 18.11 -15.40 14.42
N LYS A 136 17.97 -15.98 13.22
CA LYS A 136 18.22 -15.21 11.98
C LYS A 136 17.21 -14.09 11.79
N ALA A 137 15.93 -14.35 12.04
CA ALA A 137 14.91 -13.30 11.96
C ALA A 137 15.27 -12.10 12.85
N LYS A 138 15.68 -12.36 14.10
CA LYS A 138 16.13 -11.32 15.04
C LYS A 138 17.37 -10.59 14.53
N LYS A 139 18.36 -11.31 13.99
CA LYS A 139 19.57 -10.68 13.43
C LYS A 139 19.22 -9.66 12.33
N TYR A 140 18.38 -10.04 11.36
CA TYR A 140 17.94 -9.12 10.31
C TYR A 140 17.11 -7.95 10.86
N TYR A 141 16.27 -8.19 11.88
CA TYR A 141 15.53 -7.14 12.55
C TYR A 141 16.45 -6.12 13.23
N ASP A 142 17.45 -6.57 14.00
CA ASP A 142 18.39 -5.69 14.68
C ASP A 142 19.21 -4.85 13.68
N GLU A 143 19.66 -5.47 12.58
CA GLU A 143 20.35 -4.77 11.49
C GLU A 143 19.46 -3.73 10.80
N PHE A 144 18.19 -4.08 10.54
CA PHE A 144 17.20 -3.16 10.01
C PHE A 144 17.01 -1.95 10.91
N ILE A 145 16.81 -2.16 12.22
CA ILE A 145 16.64 -1.06 13.19
C ILE A 145 17.85 -0.13 13.16
N LYS A 146 19.06 -0.69 13.19
CA LYS A 146 20.30 0.08 13.18
C LYS A 146 20.43 0.98 11.95
N LYS A 147 19.99 0.50 10.78
CA LYS A 147 20.22 1.17 9.49
C LYS A 147 19.06 2.06 9.04
N TYR A 148 17.82 1.71 9.39
CA TYR A 148 16.62 2.32 8.79
C TYR A 148 15.66 2.97 9.78
N ALA A 149 15.76 2.74 11.09
CA ALA A 149 14.75 3.23 12.05
C ALA A 149 14.54 4.76 12.05
N ASN A 150 15.51 5.53 11.55
CA ASN A 150 15.44 6.99 11.44
C ASN A 150 15.10 7.50 10.03
N LYS A 151 14.87 6.61 9.06
CA LYS A 151 14.37 6.95 7.72
C LYS A 151 12.85 6.85 7.69
N TRP A 152 12.21 7.54 6.75
CA TRP A 152 10.76 7.46 6.63
C TRP A 152 10.27 6.02 6.40
N THR A 153 10.95 5.24 5.55
CA THR A 153 10.62 3.82 5.28
C THR A 153 10.64 3.01 6.55
N GLY A 154 11.73 3.15 7.31
CA GLY A 154 11.91 2.42 8.55
C GLY A 154 10.86 2.79 9.59
N LYS A 155 10.45 4.05 9.68
CA LYS A 155 9.34 4.49 10.54
C LYS A 155 8.03 3.81 10.16
N ILE A 156 7.69 3.77 8.87
CA ILE A 156 6.45 3.11 8.42
C ILE A 156 6.52 1.62 8.72
N ILE A 157 7.57 0.92 8.34
CA ILE A 157 7.74 -0.51 8.63
C ILE A 157 7.64 -0.78 10.14
N LEU A 158 8.28 0.04 10.98
CA LEU A 158 8.19 -0.07 12.45
C LEU A 158 6.77 0.09 12.98
N ALA A 159 5.95 0.96 12.38
CA ALA A 159 4.54 1.08 12.75
C ALA A 159 3.77 -0.24 12.51
N GLY A 160 4.16 -1.05 11.52
CA GLY A 160 3.54 -2.35 11.23
C GLY A 160 3.87 -3.45 12.23
N TYR A 161 5.06 -3.39 12.82
CA TYR A 161 5.46 -4.30 13.89
C TYR A 161 4.94 -3.87 15.26
N GLU A 162 4.51 -2.61 15.41
CA GLU A 162 4.09 -2.05 16.68
C GLU A 162 2.65 -2.47 17.05
N THR A 163 2.49 -2.91 18.30
CA THR A 163 1.20 -3.34 18.83
C THR A 163 0.51 -2.25 19.64
N ASN A 164 1.28 -1.29 20.18
CA ASN A 164 0.76 -0.11 20.83
C ASN A 164 0.32 0.93 19.77
N GLN A 165 -0.98 1.22 19.72
CA GLN A 165 -1.56 2.12 18.71
C GLN A 165 -0.99 3.55 18.77
N GLU A 166 -0.75 4.11 19.96
CA GLU A 166 -0.19 5.46 20.11
C GLU A 166 1.24 5.52 19.56
N LYS A 167 2.03 4.49 19.83
CA LYS A 167 3.40 4.38 19.33
C LYS A 167 3.45 4.11 17.82
N ALA A 168 2.56 3.26 17.30
CA ALA A 168 2.41 3.02 15.87
C ALA A 168 2.03 4.32 15.15
N LYS A 169 1.06 5.07 15.68
CA LYS A 169 0.69 6.41 15.18
C LYS A 169 1.87 7.37 15.17
N LYS A 170 2.64 7.42 16.27
CA LYS A 170 3.83 8.26 16.36
C LYS A 170 4.82 7.92 15.24
N TYR A 171 5.07 6.64 14.98
CA TYR A 171 5.90 6.21 13.87
C TYR A 171 5.34 6.61 12.50
N VAL A 172 4.04 6.40 12.25
CA VAL A 172 3.41 6.84 10.97
C VAL A 172 3.56 8.34 10.78
N LYS A 173 3.30 9.14 11.82
CA LYS A 173 3.44 10.60 11.77
C LYS A 173 4.89 11.02 11.49
N GLU A 174 5.86 10.48 12.23
CA GLU A 174 7.28 10.76 12.01
C GLU A 174 7.73 10.35 10.61
N GLY A 175 7.27 9.19 10.13
CA GLY A 175 7.54 8.72 8.78
C GLY A 175 7.00 9.68 7.72
N LEU A 176 5.73 10.09 7.83
CA LEU A 176 5.09 11.03 6.91
C LEU A 176 5.78 12.40 6.89
N GLU A 177 6.29 12.90 8.02
CA GLU A 177 7.02 14.18 8.08
C GLU A 177 8.44 14.08 7.51
N LEU A 178 9.17 13.00 7.81
CA LEU A 178 10.49 12.73 7.22
C LEU A 178 10.38 12.62 5.71
N LEU A 179 9.38 11.87 5.27
CA LEU A 179 9.00 11.78 3.90
C LEU A 179 8.80 13.16 3.29
N LYS A 180 7.81 13.96 3.74
CA LYS A 180 7.52 15.31 3.21
C LYS A 180 8.74 16.23 3.15
N ARG A 181 9.73 16.00 4.01
CA ARG A 181 11.02 16.69 3.95
C ARG A 181 11.91 16.18 2.82
N ASP A 182 12.10 14.87 2.68
CA ASP A 182 12.91 14.26 1.62
C ASP A 182 12.38 14.63 0.23
N ILE A 183 11.06 14.59 0.12
CA ILE A 183 10.21 15.14 -0.94
C ILE A 183 10.63 16.56 -1.35
N LYS A 184 10.57 17.49 -0.39
CA LYS A 184 10.86 18.91 -0.58
C LYS A 184 12.33 19.14 -0.97
N ASN A 185 13.22 18.27 -0.52
CA ASN A 185 14.65 18.34 -0.78
C ASN A 185 15.07 17.77 -2.15
N GLY A 186 14.11 17.35 -2.98
CA GLY A 186 14.38 16.90 -4.35
C GLY A 186 14.73 15.42 -4.47
N ASN A 187 14.58 14.61 -3.41
CA ASN A 187 14.72 13.15 -3.49
C ASN A 187 13.46 12.48 -4.09
N LYS A 188 12.95 13.04 -5.20
CA LYS A 188 11.66 12.68 -5.79
C LYS A 188 11.70 11.38 -6.59
N ASP A 189 12.87 10.98 -7.05
CA ASP A 189 13.03 9.91 -8.04
C ASP A 189 12.71 8.49 -7.53
N GLU A 190 12.58 8.29 -6.21
CA GLU A 190 12.48 6.95 -5.61
C GLU A 190 11.04 6.50 -5.35
N VAL A 191 10.08 7.34 -5.73
CA VAL A 191 8.98 7.59 -4.85
C VAL A 191 7.78 7.99 -5.82
N THR A 192 6.59 7.32 -5.80
CA THR A 192 5.39 7.60 -6.64
C THR A 192 4.19 8.26 -5.94
N ASP A 193 3.27 8.88 -6.71
CA ASP A 193 2.00 9.42 -6.18
C ASP A 193 1.18 8.36 -5.42
N GLU A 194 1.14 7.14 -5.95
CA GLU A 194 0.37 6.02 -5.43
C GLU A 194 0.75 5.64 -4.00
N GLU A 195 2.03 5.69 -3.67
CA GLU A 195 2.46 5.24 -2.36
C GLU A 195 2.68 6.42 -1.38
N PHE A 196 2.77 7.67 -1.85
CA PHE A 196 2.50 8.86 -1.02
C PHE A 196 1.05 8.88 -0.54
N PHE A 197 0.13 8.67 -1.48
CA PHE A 197 -1.28 8.52 -1.14
C PHE A 197 -1.47 7.40 -0.11
N ALA A 198 -0.82 6.24 -0.28
CA ALA A 198 -0.94 5.13 0.67
C ALA A 198 -0.57 5.52 2.11
N ILE A 199 0.60 6.13 2.33
CA ILE A 199 1.02 6.52 3.69
C ILE A 199 0.13 7.63 4.25
N GLN A 200 -0.16 8.67 3.45
CA GLN A 200 -1.02 9.77 3.88
C GLN A 200 -2.40 9.22 4.29
N ASN A 201 -2.93 8.28 3.50
CA ASN A 201 -4.19 7.63 3.79
C ASN A 201 -4.16 6.76 5.07
N VAL A 202 -3.03 6.09 5.37
CA VAL A 202 -2.87 5.38 6.66
C VAL A 202 -2.97 6.35 7.83
N TYR A 203 -2.26 7.49 7.76
CA TYR A 203 -2.32 8.52 8.79
C TYR A 203 -3.74 9.08 8.95
N ASP A 204 -4.41 9.41 7.85
CA ASP A 204 -5.76 9.98 7.87
C ASP A 204 -6.79 9.00 8.45
N ASN A 205 -6.68 7.71 8.15
CA ASN A 205 -7.54 6.69 8.75
C ASN A 205 -7.33 6.58 10.27
N ILE A 206 -6.09 6.67 10.76
CA ILE A 206 -5.81 6.69 12.21
C ILE A 206 -6.48 7.91 12.86
N MET A 207 -6.38 9.09 12.24
CA MET A 207 -7.00 10.30 12.75
C MET A 207 -8.53 10.20 12.79
N ILE A 208 -9.15 9.69 11.73
CA ILE A 208 -10.60 9.45 11.67
C ILE A 208 -11.04 8.47 12.76
N GLN A 209 -10.29 7.38 12.96
CA GLN A 209 -10.58 6.39 14.01
C GLN A 209 -10.56 7.02 15.40
N GLU A 210 -9.55 7.84 15.73
CA GLU A 210 -9.50 8.53 17.04
C GLU A 210 -10.67 9.49 17.27
N ILE A 211 -11.10 10.19 16.21
CA ILE A 211 -12.26 11.08 16.29
C ILE A 211 -13.54 10.27 16.54
N LEU A 212 -13.66 9.10 15.90
CA LEU A 212 -14.78 8.17 16.06
C LEU A 212 -14.84 7.56 17.46
N GLU A 213 -13.71 7.15 18.02
CA GLU A 213 -13.63 6.60 19.39
C GLU A 213 -14.09 7.62 20.45
N LYS A 214 -13.99 8.92 20.13
CA LYS A 214 -14.50 10.02 20.96
C LYS A 214 -15.96 10.38 20.67
N ASN A 215 -16.63 9.64 19.78
CA ASN A 215 -18.00 9.90 19.28
C ASN A 215 -18.19 11.31 18.68
N GLN A 216 -17.12 11.91 18.14
CA GLN A 216 -17.15 13.27 17.58
C GLN A 216 -17.50 13.24 16.08
N TYR A 217 -18.68 12.71 15.76
CA TYR A 217 -19.04 12.34 14.37
C TYR A 217 -18.97 13.51 13.37
N GLN A 218 -19.37 14.73 13.74
CA GLN A 218 -19.25 15.89 12.84
C GLN A 218 -17.78 16.18 12.49
N LYS A 219 -16.86 16.01 13.45
CA LYS A 219 -15.42 16.21 13.19
C LYS A 219 -14.85 15.17 12.23
N VAL A 220 -15.47 14.01 12.08
CA VAL A 220 -15.07 13.04 11.05
C VAL A 220 -15.36 13.60 9.66
N ILE A 221 -16.55 14.20 9.49
CA ILE A 221 -16.94 14.84 8.23
C ILE A 221 -16.00 16.01 7.93
N ASP A 222 -15.75 16.87 8.92
CA ASP A 222 -14.89 18.04 8.77
C ASP A 222 -13.46 17.61 8.41
N TYR A 223 -12.90 16.63 9.15
CA TYR A 223 -11.56 16.09 8.87
C TYR A 223 -11.45 15.54 7.45
N TYR A 224 -12.43 14.74 7.02
CA TYR A 224 -12.45 14.18 5.66
C TYR A 224 -12.46 15.28 4.60
N LEU A 225 -13.32 16.30 4.74
CA LEU A 225 -13.43 17.39 3.77
C LEU A 225 -12.14 18.24 3.69
N ASP A 226 -11.52 18.51 4.84
CA ASP A 226 -10.34 19.38 4.94
C ASP A 226 -9.04 18.67 4.55
N ASN A 227 -8.92 17.38 4.87
CA ASN A 227 -7.66 16.64 4.78
C ASN A 227 -7.62 15.61 3.66
N MET A 228 -8.77 15.17 3.14
CA MET A 228 -8.81 14.11 2.12
C MET A 228 -9.50 14.59 0.85
N ALA A 229 -10.76 15.00 0.95
CA ALA A 229 -11.70 15.03 -0.18
C ALA A 229 -11.30 15.91 -1.38
N ASN A 230 -10.47 16.93 -1.16
CA ASN A 230 -10.10 17.93 -2.17
C ASN A 230 -8.58 18.01 -2.43
N LYS A 231 -7.80 17.01 -2.02
CA LYS A 231 -6.34 17.03 -2.20
C LYS A 231 -5.91 16.77 -3.64
N ASP A 232 -4.69 17.22 -3.97
CA ASP A 232 -4.17 17.15 -5.34
C ASP A 232 -3.56 15.82 -5.73
N TYR A 233 -3.33 14.92 -4.77
CA TYR A 233 -2.77 13.60 -4.99
C TYR A 233 -3.75 12.57 -5.62
N TYR A 234 -4.95 12.95 -6.04
CA TYR A 234 -5.87 12.06 -6.78
C TYR A 234 -5.51 11.97 -8.27
N THR A 235 -4.28 11.56 -8.55
CA THR A 235 -3.79 11.39 -9.92
C THR A 235 -4.42 10.18 -10.59
N GLN A 236 -4.27 10.04 -11.91
CA GLN A 236 -4.82 8.90 -12.63
C GLN A 236 -4.29 7.56 -12.10
N GLY A 237 -3.00 7.49 -11.75
CA GLY A 237 -2.39 6.30 -11.14
C GLY A 237 -3.04 5.94 -9.81
N VAL A 238 -3.23 6.93 -8.92
CA VAL A 238 -3.93 6.75 -7.65
C VAL A 238 -5.37 6.27 -7.86
N LEU A 239 -6.11 6.84 -8.80
CA LEU A 239 -7.49 6.44 -9.09
C LEU A 239 -7.56 5.01 -9.66
N ILE A 240 -6.67 4.64 -10.57
CA ILE A 240 -6.61 3.27 -11.10
C ILE A 240 -6.34 2.28 -9.97
N LYS A 241 -5.37 2.58 -9.11
CA LYS A 241 -4.88 1.65 -8.08
C LYS A 241 -5.77 1.59 -6.83
N TYR A 242 -6.31 2.74 -6.37
CA TYR A 242 -7.01 2.87 -5.07
C TYR A 242 -8.49 3.25 -5.17
N SER A 243 -9.09 3.30 -6.35
CA SER A 243 -10.50 3.74 -6.49
C SER A 243 -11.50 2.96 -5.62
N ASN A 244 -11.36 1.64 -5.46
CA ASN A 244 -12.24 0.86 -4.59
C ASN A 244 -12.12 1.31 -3.13
N ARG A 245 -10.89 1.50 -2.64
CA ARG A 245 -10.62 1.98 -1.28
C ARG A 245 -11.18 3.38 -1.06
N LEU A 246 -10.98 4.28 -2.03
CA LEU A 246 -11.53 5.63 -1.99
C LEU A 246 -13.05 5.63 -1.99
N ALA A 247 -13.69 4.77 -2.78
CA ALA A 247 -15.14 4.60 -2.78
C ALA A 247 -15.64 4.07 -1.43
N ALA A 248 -14.98 3.07 -0.85
CA ALA A 248 -15.33 2.55 0.47
C ALA A 248 -15.21 3.61 1.57
N GLN A 249 -14.14 4.42 1.55
CA GLN A 249 -13.97 5.54 2.49
C GLN A 249 -15.05 6.61 2.32
N LEU A 250 -15.39 6.94 1.08
CA LEU A 250 -16.48 7.87 0.78
C LEU A 250 -17.82 7.33 1.32
N TYR A 251 -18.14 6.06 1.07
CA TYR A 251 -19.36 5.43 1.60
C TYR A 251 -19.39 5.45 3.12
N PHE A 252 -18.27 5.14 3.78
CA PHE A 252 -18.14 5.18 5.23
C PHE A 252 -18.44 6.58 5.81
N VAL A 253 -17.90 7.64 5.22
CA VAL A 253 -18.15 9.02 5.65
C VAL A 253 -19.63 9.40 5.45
N ILE A 254 -20.23 8.99 4.33
CA ILE A 254 -21.67 9.20 4.08
C ILE A 254 -22.52 8.45 5.11
N GLU A 255 -22.16 7.21 5.45
CA GLU A 255 -22.85 6.38 6.42
C GLU A 255 -22.82 7.00 7.83
N ILE A 256 -21.66 7.55 8.24
CA ILE A 256 -21.55 8.29 9.50
C ILE A 256 -22.56 9.44 9.53
N ASN A 257 -22.63 10.22 8.45
CA ASN A 257 -23.57 11.32 8.37
C ASN A 257 -25.04 10.87 8.43
N GLN A 258 -25.36 9.74 7.79
CA GLN A 258 -26.71 9.19 7.79
C GLN A 258 -27.12 8.65 9.16
N LYS A 259 -26.24 7.90 9.83
CA LYS A 259 -26.52 7.23 11.09
C LYS A 259 -26.45 8.15 12.31
N TYR A 260 -25.48 9.06 12.34
CA TYR A 260 -25.15 9.81 13.56
C TYR A 260 -25.41 11.31 13.48
N LEU A 261 -25.64 11.87 12.28
CA LEU A 261 -25.81 13.31 12.07
C LEU A 261 -27.17 13.65 11.44
N ASN A 262 -28.19 12.85 11.74
CA ASN A 262 -29.57 13.07 11.29
C ASN A 262 -29.71 13.31 9.78
N LYS A 263 -28.88 12.63 8.97
CA LYS A 263 -28.85 12.80 7.51
C LYS A 263 -28.64 14.26 7.10
N ASN A 264 -27.73 14.98 7.77
CA ASN A 264 -27.44 16.39 7.50
C ASN A 264 -27.19 16.61 6.00
N LYS A 265 -28.06 17.40 5.36
CA LYS A 265 -28.07 17.62 3.91
C LYS A 265 -26.88 18.46 3.45
N GLU A 266 -26.41 19.39 4.28
CA GLU A 266 -25.27 20.25 3.94
C GLU A 266 -23.98 19.44 3.89
N ASN A 267 -23.78 18.51 4.81
CA ASN A 267 -22.64 17.58 4.78
C ASN A 267 -22.63 16.76 3.49
N ILE A 268 -23.77 16.19 3.09
CA ILE A 268 -23.89 15.43 1.82
C ILE A 268 -23.58 16.30 0.61
N LYS A 269 -24.08 17.55 0.59
CA LYS A 269 -23.81 18.50 -0.49
C LYS A 269 -22.31 18.79 -0.63
N LYS A 270 -21.62 19.02 0.49
CA LYS A 270 -20.16 19.24 0.52
C LYS A 270 -19.40 18.01 0.04
N ILE A 271 -19.76 16.82 0.53
CA ILE A 271 -19.14 15.55 0.12
C ILE A 271 -19.30 15.31 -1.39
N ARG A 272 -20.51 15.48 -1.94
CA ARG A 272 -20.77 15.30 -3.39
C ARG A 272 -20.07 16.33 -4.26
N SER A 273 -19.77 17.50 -3.70
CA SER A 273 -19.06 18.57 -4.41
C SER A 273 -17.55 18.38 -4.42
N SER A 274 -17.02 17.45 -3.62
CA SER A 274 -15.59 17.23 -3.46
C SER A 274 -14.91 16.67 -4.71
N LYS A 275 -13.61 16.91 -4.84
CA LYS A 275 -12.79 16.43 -5.96
C LYS A 275 -12.82 14.91 -6.07
N VAL A 276 -12.58 14.19 -4.97
CA VAL A 276 -12.56 12.72 -4.97
C VAL A 276 -13.90 12.11 -5.38
N TYR A 277 -15.03 12.70 -4.98
CA TYR A 277 -16.36 12.23 -5.39
C TYR A 277 -16.51 12.32 -6.91
N LYS A 278 -16.20 13.49 -7.50
CA LYS A 278 -16.31 13.73 -8.94
C LYS A 278 -15.39 12.81 -9.74
N GLU A 279 -14.17 12.56 -9.25
CA GLU A 279 -13.24 11.63 -9.91
C GLU A 279 -13.74 10.19 -9.87
N LEU A 280 -14.23 9.72 -8.72
CA LEU A 280 -14.79 8.37 -8.60
C LEU A 280 -16.04 8.18 -9.47
N GLU A 281 -16.88 9.22 -9.57
CA GLU A 281 -18.05 9.24 -10.45
C GLU A 281 -17.62 9.18 -11.93
N ARG A 282 -16.64 10.00 -12.33
CA ARG A 282 -16.11 10.05 -13.69
C ARG A 282 -15.58 8.68 -14.17
N ILE A 283 -14.96 7.91 -13.27
CA ILE A 283 -14.45 6.57 -13.58
C ILE A 283 -15.48 5.44 -13.32
N GLY A 284 -16.73 5.78 -13.02
CA GLY A 284 -17.82 4.82 -12.84
C GLY A 284 -17.74 3.97 -11.58
N LYS A 285 -16.96 4.39 -10.58
CA LYS A 285 -16.78 3.66 -9.31
C LYS A 285 -17.87 3.94 -8.29
N ILE A 286 -18.57 5.06 -8.45
CA ILE A 286 -19.76 5.41 -7.67
C ILE A 286 -20.85 5.91 -8.62
N ILE A 287 -22.11 5.74 -8.23
CA ILE A 287 -23.27 6.18 -9.01
C ILE A 287 -23.86 7.44 -8.36
N ASN A 288 -24.12 8.46 -9.19
CA ASN A 288 -24.86 9.63 -8.75
C ASN A 288 -26.34 9.29 -8.53
N THR A 289 -26.77 9.16 -7.27
CA THR A 289 -28.21 8.98 -6.99
C THR A 289 -29.00 10.29 -7.07
N SER A 290 -28.41 11.40 -7.52
CA SER A 290 -29.13 12.68 -7.74
C SER A 290 -29.90 12.70 -9.06
N THR A 291 -29.61 11.78 -9.99
CA THR A 291 -30.21 11.74 -11.35
C THR A 291 -31.11 10.53 -11.59
N THR A 292 -31.19 9.58 -10.65
CA THR A 292 -32.21 8.53 -10.70
C THR A 292 -33.52 9.12 -10.18
N LYS A 293 -34.34 9.61 -11.12
CA LYS A 293 -35.73 10.03 -10.88
C LYS A 293 -36.45 8.94 -10.06
N MET A 294 -36.96 9.31 -8.88
CA MET A 294 -38.20 8.71 -8.36
C MET A 294 -39.35 9.15 -9.26
#